data_AF-A0A7S3S6H0-F1
#
_entry.id   AF-A0A7S3S6H0-F1
#
_cell.length_a   1.000
_cell.length_b   1.000
_cell.length_c   1.000
_cell.angle_alpha   90.00
_cell.angle_beta   90.00
_cell.angle_gamma   90.00
#
_symmetry.space_group_name_H-M   'P 1'
#
loop_
_entity.id
_entity.type
_entity.pdbx_description
1 polymer ?
#
loop_
_entity_poly.entity_id
_entity_poly.type
_entity_poly.pdbx_seq_one_letter_code
_entity_poly.pdbx_strand_id
1 'polypeptide(L)'
;ANCLHRQPIRRIATISRFLNTINALFLIVVGAISFLGAVLHPLDGAFEAALLSLYTVGFGGILLRYELRIGAEALQRDCGFLFTFGGRSAFLILMANLCWTCGIMGFVGAVVTNINAALN
;
A
#
# COMPACT_ATOMS: atom_id res chain seq x y z
N ALA A 1 -18.08 -26.38 -22.71
CA ALA A 1 -18.10 -26.32 -21.23
C ALA A 1 -16.86 -25.57 -20.69
N ASN A 2 -16.78 -24.24 -20.85
CA ASN A 2 -15.63 -23.43 -20.38
C ASN A 2 -16.04 -22.19 -19.55
N CYS A 3 -17.30 -22.10 -19.12
CA CYS A 3 -17.85 -20.91 -18.47
C CYS A 3 -17.66 -20.90 -16.94
N LEU A 4 -17.37 -22.06 -16.32
CA LEU A 4 -17.22 -22.19 -14.86
C LEU A 4 -15.83 -21.78 -14.34
N HIS A 5 -14.82 -21.69 -15.21
CA HIS A 5 -13.44 -21.36 -14.80
C HIS A 5 -13.15 -19.85 -14.74
N ARG A 6 -14.04 -18.99 -15.26
CA ARG A 6 -13.88 -17.52 -15.24
C ARG A 6 -14.42 -16.85 -13.97
N GLN A 7 -15.27 -17.52 -13.20
CA GLN A 7 -15.89 -16.92 -12.01
C GLN A 7 -14.97 -16.75 -10.78
N PRO A 8 -14.05 -17.68 -10.43
CA PRO A 8 -13.24 -17.51 -9.22
C PRO A 8 -12.25 -16.34 -9.37
N ILE A 9 -11.66 -16.17 -10.55
CA ILE A 9 -10.65 -15.13 -10.84
C ILE A 9 -11.23 -13.72 -10.60
N ARG A 10 -12.48 -13.50 -11.00
CA ARG A 10 -13.13 -12.19 -10.86
C ARG A 10 -13.47 -11.87 -9.41
N ARG A 11 -13.84 -12.87 -8.59
CA ARG A 11 -14.12 -12.69 -7.16
C ARG A 11 -12.84 -12.45 -6.35
N ILE A 12 -11.79 -13.23 -6.62
CA ILE A 12 -10.47 -13.06 -6.00
C ILE A 12 -9.92 -11.67 -6.32
N ALA A 13 -10.03 -11.22 -7.58
CA ALA A 13 -9.62 -9.88 -7.96
C ALA A 13 -10.41 -8.78 -7.23
N THR A 14 -11.73 -8.91 -7.07
CA THR A 14 -12.53 -7.91 -6.34
C THR A 14 -12.18 -7.88 -4.84
N ILE A 15 -12.00 -9.04 -4.21
CA ILE A 15 -11.61 -9.13 -2.80
C ILE A 15 -10.21 -8.54 -2.60
N SER A 16 -9.26 -8.90 -3.46
CA SER A 16 -7.91 -8.34 -3.47
C SER A 16 -7.95 -6.81 -3.60
N ARG A 17 -8.74 -6.25 -4.51
CA ARG A 17 -8.86 -4.78 -4.62
C ARG A 17 -9.43 -4.14 -3.37
N PHE A 18 -10.46 -4.75 -2.78
CA PHE A 18 -11.05 -4.25 -1.53
C PHE A 18 -10.03 -4.27 -0.38
N LEU A 19 -9.31 -5.38 -0.22
CA LEU A 19 -8.24 -5.50 0.77
C LEU A 19 -7.10 -4.50 0.52
N ASN A 20 -6.67 -4.34 -0.73
CA ASN A 20 -5.66 -3.36 -1.11
C ASN A 20 -6.11 -1.91 -0.88
N THR A 21 -7.40 -1.62 -1.08
CA THR A 21 -7.98 -0.30 -0.79
C THR A 21 -7.95 -0.01 0.71
N ILE A 22 -8.41 -0.97 1.53
CA ILE A 22 -8.35 -0.84 2.99
C ILE A 22 -6.91 -0.69 3.45
N ASN A 23 -6.00 -1.49 2.90
CA ASN A 23 -4.58 -1.43 3.23
C ASN A 23 -3.99 -0.07 2.87
N ALA A 24 -4.27 0.46 1.68
CA ALA A 24 -3.82 1.78 1.26
C ALA A 24 -4.30 2.89 2.21
N LEU A 25 -5.58 2.86 2.61
CA LEU A 25 -6.14 3.81 3.58
C LEU A 25 -5.46 3.67 4.95
N PHE A 26 -5.26 2.46 5.43
CA PHE A 26 -4.57 2.19 6.69
C PHE A 26 -3.14 2.75 6.67
N LEU A 27 -2.40 2.55 5.58
CA LEU A 27 -1.04 3.04 5.38
C LEU A 27 -0.96 4.57 5.38
N ILE A 28 -1.92 5.23 4.72
CA ILE A 28 -2.04 6.69 4.74
C ILE A 28 -2.26 7.20 6.16
N VAL A 29 -3.19 6.58 6.90
CA VAL A 29 -3.51 6.99 8.28
C VAL A 29 -2.32 6.77 9.21
N VAL A 30 -1.68 5.60 9.16
CA VAL A 30 -0.50 5.28 9.98
C VAL A 30 0.66 6.22 9.64
N GLY A 31 0.95 6.42 8.36
CA GLY A 31 2.00 7.34 7.92
C GLY A 31 1.74 8.78 8.37
N ALA A 32 0.50 9.26 8.29
CA ALA A 32 0.14 10.59 8.76
C ALA A 32 0.30 10.75 10.28
N ILE A 33 -0.12 9.74 11.06
CA ILE A 33 0.06 9.72 12.52
C ILE A 33 1.56 9.69 12.88
N SER A 34 2.36 8.84 12.21
CA SER A 34 3.80 8.76 12.44
C SER A 34 4.53 10.05 12.06
N PHE A 35 4.13 10.69 10.96
CA PHE A 35 4.66 12.00 10.57
C PHE A 35 4.35 13.06 11.62
N LEU A 36 3.10 13.14 12.09
CA LEU A 36 2.70 14.10 13.10
C LEU A 36 3.43 13.85 14.44
N GLY A 37 3.63 12.60 14.81
CA GLY A 37 4.43 12.21 15.98
C GLY A 37 5.88 12.65 15.86
N ALA A 38 6.51 12.45 14.70
CA ALA A 38 7.90 12.87 14.45
C ALA A 38 8.08 14.39 14.47
N VAL A 39 7.06 15.15 14.04
CA VAL A 39 7.07 16.63 14.06
C VAL A 39 6.81 17.18 15.47
N LEU A 40 5.86 16.62 16.22
CA LEU A 40 5.50 17.10 17.55
C LEU A 40 6.53 16.73 18.62
N HIS A 41 7.18 15.57 18.50
CA HIS A 41 8.16 15.07 19.44
C HIS A 41 9.45 14.71 18.71
N PRO A 42 10.29 15.71 18.36
CA PRO A 42 11.54 15.48 17.67
C PRO A 42 12.53 14.78 18.61
N LEU A 43 12.67 13.47 18.44
CA LEU A 43 13.75 12.66 18.99
C LEU A 43 14.90 12.57 17.98
N ASP A 44 16.03 12.00 18.40
CA ASP A 44 17.11 11.66 17.48
C ASP A 44 16.58 10.78 16.34
N GLY A 45 16.84 11.17 15.09
CA GLY A 45 16.31 10.49 13.90
C GLY A 45 14.90 10.92 13.47
N ALA A 46 14.30 11.96 14.07
CA ALA A 46 12.96 12.43 13.70
C ALA A 46 12.83 12.86 12.22
N PHE A 47 13.88 13.41 11.63
CA PHE A 47 13.88 13.77 10.20
C PHE A 47 13.74 12.54 9.30
N GLU A 48 14.51 11.49 9.56
CA GLU A 48 14.44 10.23 8.80
C GLU A 48 13.07 9.58 8.96
N ALA A 49 12.56 9.53 10.20
CA ALA A 49 11.23 9.00 10.49
C ALA A 49 10.11 9.79 9.80
N ALA A 50 10.20 11.13 9.77
CA ALA A 50 9.26 11.99 9.07
C ALA A 50 9.31 11.77 7.55
N LEU A 51 10.51 11.65 6.98
CA LEU A 51 10.71 11.44 5.55
C LEU A 51 10.17 10.07 5.11
N LEU A 52 10.45 9.01 5.88
CA LEU A 52 9.90 7.67 5.67
C LEU A 52 8.38 7.64 5.82
N SER A 53 7.83 8.36 6.79
CA SER A 53 6.38 8.48 6.98
C SER A 53 5.72 9.17 5.78
N LEU A 54 6.36 10.21 5.23
CA LEU A 54 5.88 10.89 4.02
C LEU A 54 5.89 9.95 2.81
N TYR A 55 6.94 9.13 2.65
CA TYR A 55 6.97 8.10 1.61
C TYR A 55 5.83 7.09 1.78
N THR A 56 5.58 6.60 3.00
CA THR A 56 4.48 5.68 3.29
C THR A 56 3.12 6.28 2.90
N VAL A 57 2.89 7.56 3.22
CA VAL A 57 1.66 8.27 2.79
C VAL A 57 1.59 8.40 1.28
N GLY A 58 2.69 8.81 0.63
CA GLY A 58 2.73 9.01 -0.82
C GLY A 58 2.48 7.72 -1.60
N PHE A 59 3.18 6.65 -1.25
CA PHE A 59 2.99 5.34 -1.87
C PHE A 59 1.64 4.71 -1.53
N GLY A 60 1.12 4.92 -0.32
CA GLY A 60 -0.26 4.57 0.05
C GLY A 60 -1.28 5.29 -0.83
N GLY A 61 -1.04 6.57 -1.12
CA GLY A 61 -1.84 7.37 -2.06
C GLY A 61 -1.79 6.85 -3.50
N ILE A 62 -0.62 6.44 -3.97
CA ILE A 62 -0.46 5.82 -5.30
C ILE A 62 -1.25 4.51 -5.38
N LEU A 63 -1.18 3.66 -4.35
CA LEU A 63 -1.95 2.42 -4.28
C LEU A 63 -3.45 2.70 -4.27
N LEU A 64 -3.91 3.66 -3.46
CA LEU A 64 -5.31 4.05 -3.39
C LEU A 64 -5.81 4.57 -4.74
N ARG A 65 -5.02 5.42 -5.41
CA ARG A 65 -5.33 5.95 -6.75
C ARG A 65 -5.45 4.82 -7.78
N TYR A 66 -4.57 3.82 -7.71
CA TYR A 66 -4.62 2.63 -8.54
C TYR A 66 -5.91 1.83 -8.31
N GLU A 67 -6.25 1.52 -7.05
CA GLU A 67 -7.43 0.72 -6.71
C GLU A 67 -8.74 1.42 -7.10
N LEU A 68 -8.81 2.75 -6.90
CA LEU A 68 -9.95 3.58 -7.28
C LEU A 68 -10.00 3.89 -8.79
N ARG A 69 -8.98 3.47 -9.56
CA ARG A 69 -8.84 3.74 -11.01
C ARG A 69 -8.88 5.22 -11.39
N ILE A 70 -8.46 6.10 -10.48
CA ILE A 70 -8.50 7.55 -10.71
C ILE A 70 -7.36 7.94 -11.67
N GLY A 71 -7.72 8.34 -12.89
CA GLY A 71 -6.74 8.71 -13.92
C GLY A 71 -5.88 7.52 -14.35
N ALA A 72 -6.52 6.37 -14.60
CA ALA A 72 -5.87 5.11 -14.93
C ALA A 72 -4.89 5.21 -16.10
N GLU A 73 -5.16 6.04 -17.12
CA GLU A 73 -4.27 6.24 -18.27
C GLU A 73 -2.93 6.89 -17.87
N ALA A 74 -2.98 7.97 -17.11
CA ALA A 74 -1.79 8.63 -16.57
C ALA A 74 -1.03 7.69 -15.62
N LEU A 75 -1.74 6.98 -14.76
CA LEU A 75 -1.13 6.06 -13.81
C LEU A 75 -0.51 4.82 -14.49
N GLN A 76 -1.07 4.35 -15.60
CA GLN A 76 -0.48 3.27 -16.38
C GLN A 76 0.79 3.73 -17.09
N ARG A 77 0.84 4.98 -17.54
CA ARG A 77 2.04 5.57 -18.13
C ARG A 77 3.16 5.74 -17.12
N ASP A 78 2.84 6.25 -15.92
CA ASP A 78 3.84 6.61 -14.91
C ASP A 78 4.17 5.45 -13.95
N CYS A 79 3.23 4.53 -13.73
CA CYS A 79 3.34 3.40 -12.79
C CYS A 79 2.80 2.09 -13.41
N GLY A 80 3.16 1.81 -14.66
CA GLY A 80 2.72 0.62 -15.39
C GLY A 80 2.99 -0.71 -14.68
N PHE A 81 4.00 -0.77 -13.79
CA PHE A 81 4.30 -1.95 -12.99
C PHE A 81 3.14 -2.38 -12.06
N LEU A 82 2.31 -1.44 -11.57
CA LEU A 82 1.14 -1.74 -10.72
C LEU A 82 0.07 -2.55 -11.46
N PHE A 83 0.05 -2.50 -12.80
CA PHE A 83 -0.90 -3.27 -13.63
C PHE A 83 -0.44 -4.70 -13.86
N THR A 84 0.78 -5.05 -13.45
CA THR A 84 1.30 -6.42 -13.48
C THR A 84 1.18 -7.05 -12.10
N PHE A 85 0.90 -8.36 -12.07
CA PHE A 85 0.80 -9.12 -10.83
C PHE A 85 2.08 -9.02 -9.98
N GLY A 86 3.23 -9.33 -10.58
CA GLY A 86 4.52 -9.27 -9.90
C GLY A 86 4.91 -7.86 -9.44
N GLY A 87 4.63 -6.83 -10.25
CA GLY A 87 4.93 -5.45 -9.86
C GLY A 87 4.07 -4.96 -8.70
N ARG A 88 2.79 -5.35 -8.64
CA ARG A 88 1.90 -5.03 -7.51
C ARG A 88 2.35 -5.73 -6.22
N SER A 89 2.73 -7.00 -6.28
CA SER A 89 3.22 -7.72 -5.09
C SER A 89 4.56 -7.16 -4.61
N ALA A 90 5.49 -6.85 -5.51
CA ALA A 90 6.75 -6.19 -5.15
C ALA A 90 6.54 -4.81 -4.51
N PHE A 91 5.57 -4.04 -5.03
CA PHE A 91 5.20 -2.75 -4.45
C PHE A 91 4.62 -2.87 -3.04
N LEU A 92 3.76 -3.86 -2.80
CA LEU A 92 3.24 -4.13 -1.46
C LEU A 92 4.35 -4.57 -0.50
N ILE A 93 5.31 -5.38 -0.95
CA ILE A 93 6.47 -5.75 -0.11
C ILE A 93 7.32 -4.52 0.21
N LEU A 94 7.55 -3.62 -0.74
CA LEU A 94 8.25 -2.36 -0.49
C LEU A 94 7.51 -1.50 0.55
N MET A 95 6.19 -1.35 0.39
CA MET A 95 5.33 -0.66 1.35
C MET A 95 5.40 -1.28 2.74
N ALA A 96 5.35 -2.60 2.82
CA ALA A 96 5.47 -3.31 4.09
C ALA A 96 6.82 -3.03 4.75
N ASN A 97 7.91 -2.99 3.97
CA ASN A 97 9.25 -2.64 4.45
C ASN A 97 9.32 -1.22 5.02
N LEU A 98 8.70 -0.25 4.34
CA LEU A 98 8.60 1.13 4.81
C LEU A 98 7.77 1.25 6.10
N CYS A 99 6.76 0.40 6.30
CA CYS A 99 5.95 0.45 7.52
C CYS A 99 6.69 0.01 8.78
N TRP A 100 7.72 -0.82 8.70
CA TRP A 100 8.50 -1.18 9.89
C TRP A 100 9.13 0.02 10.58
N THR A 101 9.38 1.10 9.83
CA THR A 101 9.98 2.33 10.36
C THR A 101 8.96 3.25 11.02
N CYS A 102 7.65 2.95 10.94
CA CYS A 102 6.56 3.75 11.48
C CYS A 102 6.14 3.34 12.91
N GLY A 103 7.03 2.68 13.68
CA GLY A 103 6.78 2.27 15.06
C GLY A 103 5.76 1.13 15.20
N ILE A 104 5.10 1.03 16.35
CA ILE A 104 4.20 -0.10 16.69
C ILE A 104 2.98 -0.18 15.73
N MET A 105 2.40 0.95 15.35
CA MET A 105 1.32 1.00 14.35
C MET A 105 1.83 0.56 12.96
N GLY A 106 3.07 0.91 12.65
CA GLY A 106 3.79 0.47 11.46
C GLY A 106 3.99 -1.05 11.40
N PHE A 107 4.30 -1.69 12.52
CA PHE A 107 4.39 -3.15 12.61
C PHE A 107 3.10 -3.85 12.15
N VAL A 108 1.94 -3.40 12.64
CA VAL A 108 0.64 -3.95 12.24
C VAL A 108 0.42 -3.76 10.74
N GLY A 109 0.74 -2.58 10.22
CA GLY A 109 0.65 -2.29 8.78
C GLY A 109 1.57 -3.15 7.93
N ALA A 110 2.79 -3.40 8.39
CA ALA A 110 3.75 -4.24 7.69
C ALA A 110 3.30 -5.70 7.63
N VAL A 111 2.76 -6.24 8.72
CA VAL A 111 2.22 -7.61 8.76
C VAL A 111 1.01 -7.74 7.84
N VAL A 112 0.04 -6.83 7.95
CA VAL A 112 -1.17 -6.85 7.11
C VAL A 112 -0.83 -6.67 5.64
N THR A 113 0.10 -5.77 5.31
CA THR A 113 0.54 -5.52 3.93
C THR A 113 1.29 -6.73 3.34
N ASN A 114 2.14 -7.41 4.11
CA ASN A 114 2.83 -8.63 3.67
C ASN A 114 1.86 -9.79 3.44
N ILE A 115 0.88 -9.98 4.33
CA ILE A 115 -0.17 -10.98 4.14
C ILE A 115 -0.96 -10.68 2.86
N ASN A 116 -1.34 -9.42 2.65
CA ASN A 116 -2.04 -8.98 1.46
C ASN A 116 -1.18 -9.12 0.19
N ALA A 117 0.15 -8.96 0.27
CA ALA A 117 1.06 -9.22 -0.84
C ALA A 117 1.15 -10.71 -1.19
N ALA A 118 1.13 -11.60 -0.21
CA ALA A 118 1.16 -13.05 -0.41
C ALA A 118 -0.17 -13.60 -0.96
N LEU A 119 -1.29 -12.93 -0.67
CA LEU A 119 -2.62 -13.26 -1.18
C LEU A 119 -2.92 -12.65 -2.55
N ASN A 120 -2.10 -11.70 -2.98
CA ASN A 120 -2.25 -11.02 -4.26
C ASN A 120 -1.74 -11.91 -5.36
#